data_AF-A0A4Y9UII6-F1
#
_entry.id   AF-A0A4Y9UII6-F1
#
_cell.length_a   1.000
_cell.length_b   1.000
_cell.length_c   1.000
_cell.angle_alpha   90.00
_cell.angle_beta   90.00
_cell.angle_gamma   90.00
#
_symmetry.space_group_name_H-M   'P 1'
#
loop_
_entity.id
_entity.type
_entity.pdbx_description
1 polymer ?
#
loop_
_entity_poly.entity_id
_entity_poly.type
_entity_poly.pdbx_seq_one_letter_code
_entity_poly.pdbx_strand_id
1 'polypeptide(L)'
;MMKLCSHCHQPLPELRAGVRLSPLKAHIFDVIKRADSNGITIEDINAICFNGRASAVNVRNHIHQINDALAGTDFEIRGGAPGMVGYFHIVKRHWNAVP
;
A
#
# COMPACT_ATOMS: atom_id res chain seq x y z
N MET A 1 -17.88 1.47 4.87
CA MET A 1 -18.39 2.77 5.33
C MET A 1 -17.18 3.63 5.72
N MET A 2 -16.86 4.66 4.96
CA MET A 2 -15.72 5.55 5.25
C MET A 2 -16.08 6.45 6.45
N LYS A 3 -15.26 6.47 7.50
CA LYS A 3 -15.50 7.35 8.66
C LYS A 3 -15.00 8.76 8.32
N LEU A 4 -15.83 9.77 8.54
CA LEU A 4 -15.49 11.18 8.29
C LEU A 4 -15.21 11.90 9.62
N CYS A 5 -14.34 12.89 9.60
CA CYS A 5 -14.09 13.77 10.73
C CYS A 5 -15.32 14.66 10.96
N SER A 6 -15.83 14.73 12.19
CA SER A 6 -17.00 15.56 12.53
C SER A 6 -16.76 17.06 12.41
N HIS A 7 -15.50 17.50 12.35
CA HIS A 7 -15.15 18.93 12.28
C HIS A 7 -14.89 19.40 10.84
N CYS A 8 -14.09 18.66 10.07
CA CYS A 8 -13.69 19.06 8.72
C CYS A 8 -14.29 18.19 7.60
N HIS A 9 -15.07 17.16 7.94
CA HIS A 9 -15.68 16.19 7.03
C HIS A 9 -14.69 15.45 6.11
N GLN A 10 -13.38 15.55 6.39
CA GLN A 10 -12.37 14.78 5.69
C GLN A 10 -12.42 13.32 6.12
N PRO A 11 -12.10 12.37 5.22
CA PRO A 11 -11.97 10.98 5.60
C PRO A 11 -10.92 10.77 6.69
N LEU A 12 -11.31 10.07 7.76
CA LEU A 12 -10.39 9.74 8.84
C LEU A 12 -9.37 8.69 8.38
N PRO A 13 -8.11 8.81 8.84
CA PRO A 13 -7.11 7.79 8.58
C PRO A 13 -7.55 6.42 9.10
N GLU A 14 -7.27 5.38 8.33
CA GLU A 14 -7.54 4.00 8.70
C GLU A 14 -6.28 3.32 9.25
N LEU A 15 -6.46 2.44 10.22
CA LEU A 15 -5.35 1.66 10.78
C LEU A 15 -5.11 0.41 9.94
N ARG A 16 -3.88 0.25 9.44
CA ARG A 16 -3.37 -0.96 8.80
C ARG A 16 -1.99 -1.27 9.34
N ALA A 17 -1.76 -2.52 9.74
CA ALA A 17 -0.48 -2.94 10.34
C ALA A 17 0.00 -2.03 11.50
N GLY A 18 -0.93 -1.42 12.25
CA GLY A 18 -0.62 -0.51 13.35
C GLY A 18 -0.34 0.96 12.95
N VAL A 19 -0.37 1.29 11.65
CA VAL A 19 -0.09 2.65 11.15
C VAL A 19 -1.34 3.31 10.58
N ARG A 20 -1.41 4.64 10.69
CA ARG A 20 -2.50 5.46 10.14
C ARG A 20 -2.23 5.77 8.67
N LEU A 21 -3.13 5.34 7.79
CA LEU A 21 -3.07 5.60 6.36
C LEU A 21 -4.27 6.45 5.92
N SER A 22 -4.08 7.34 4.96
CA SER A 22 -5.21 7.99 4.28
C SER A 22 -6.08 6.93 3.57
N PRO A 23 -7.38 7.17 3.33
CA PRO A 23 -8.26 6.13 2.77
C PRO A 23 -7.75 5.52 1.46
N LEU A 24 -7.23 6.36 0.55
CA LEU A 24 -6.62 5.87 -0.69
C LEU A 24 -5.44 4.92 -0.43
N LYS A 25 -4.57 5.27 0.51
CA LYS A 25 -3.40 4.45 0.86
C LYS A 25 -3.81 3.17 1.58
N ALA A 26 -4.81 3.24 2.44
CA ALA A 26 -5.41 2.07 3.07
C ALA A 26 -6.04 1.14 2.03
N HIS A 27 -6.74 1.70 1.04
CA HIS A 27 -7.32 0.93 -0.06
C HIS A 27 -6.25 0.24 -0.92
N ILE A 28 -5.17 0.94 -1.29
CA ILE A 28 -4.02 0.35 -1.99
C ILE A 28 -3.41 -0.79 -1.17
N PHE A 29 -3.19 -0.58 0.13
CA PHE A 29 -2.67 -1.61 1.03
C PHE A 29 -3.59 -2.84 1.06
N ASP A 30 -4.90 -2.65 1.17
CA ASP A 30 -5.88 -3.74 1.21
C ASP A 30 -5.93 -4.52 -0.11
N VAL A 31 -5.82 -3.83 -1.24
CA VAL A 31 -5.77 -4.44 -2.57
C VAL A 31 -4.52 -5.31 -2.72
N ILE A 32 -3.36 -4.79 -2.35
CA ILE A 32 -2.09 -5.57 -2.38
C ILE A 32 -2.16 -6.74 -1.40
N LYS A 33 -2.73 -6.54 -0.21
CA LYS A 33 -2.89 -7.59 0.80
C LYS A 33 -3.78 -8.74 0.32
N ARG A 34 -4.85 -8.44 -0.41
CA ARG A 34 -5.76 -9.45 -0.98
C ARG A 34 -5.11 -10.30 -2.07
N ALA A 35 -4.11 -9.77 -2.75
CA ALA A 35 -3.38 -10.50 -3.78
C ALA A 35 -2.37 -11.51 -3.20
N ASP A 36 -2.00 -11.35 -1.92
CA ASP A 36 -1.13 -12.25 -1.17
C ASP A 36 0.14 -12.66 -1.96
N SER A 37 0.47 -13.95 -2.03
CA SER A 37 1.65 -14.47 -2.72
C SER A 37 1.63 -14.30 -4.23
N ASN A 38 0.45 -14.15 -4.84
CA ASN A 38 0.34 -13.93 -6.29
C ASN A 38 0.79 -12.53 -6.69
N GLY A 39 0.76 -11.58 -5.74
CA GLY A 39 1.03 -10.17 -5.97
C GLY A 39 0.03 -9.53 -6.93
N ILE A 40 0.17 -8.22 -7.12
CA ILE A 40 -0.70 -7.44 -8.00
C ILE A 40 0.11 -6.48 -8.87
N THR A 41 -0.32 -6.31 -10.12
CA THR A 41 0.38 -5.43 -11.07
C THR A 41 0.09 -3.95 -10.80
N ILE A 42 0.93 -3.06 -11.33
CA ILE A 42 0.73 -1.63 -11.20
C ILE A 42 -0.50 -1.17 -12.01
N GLU A 43 -0.76 -1.85 -13.12
CA GLU A 43 -1.92 -1.67 -13.97
C GLU A 43 -3.20 -2.02 -13.22
N ASP A 44 -3.21 -3.15 -12.50
CA ASP A 44 -4.37 -3.56 -11.69
C ASP A 44 -4.60 -2.61 -10.51
N ILE A 45 -3.54 -2.18 -9.82
CA ILE A 45 -3.66 -1.17 -8.77
C ILE A 45 -4.24 0.13 -9.35
N ASN A 46 -3.79 0.55 -10.53
CA ASN A 46 -4.31 1.74 -11.21
C ASN A 46 -5.79 1.57 -11.57
N ALA A 47 -6.18 0.45 -12.14
CA ALA A 47 -7.56 0.14 -12.48
C ALA A 47 -8.48 0.16 -11.26
N ILE A 48 -8.08 -0.48 -10.16
CA ILE A 48 -8.91 -0.66 -8.96
C ILE A 48 -8.95 0.62 -8.11
N CYS A 49 -7.81 1.24 -7.84
CA CYS A 49 -7.70 2.34 -6.87
C CYS A 49 -7.84 3.74 -7.50
N PHE A 50 -7.60 3.86 -8.81
CA PHE A 50 -7.52 5.14 -9.52
C PHE A 50 -8.38 5.20 -10.78
N ASN A 51 -9.20 4.18 -11.05
CA ASN A 51 -10.00 4.07 -12.28
C ASN A 51 -9.16 4.18 -13.57
N GLY A 52 -7.91 3.72 -13.54
CA GLY A 52 -6.98 3.77 -14.68
C GLY A 52 -6.40 5.15 -14.99
N ARG A 53 -6.64 6.16 -14.14
CA ARG A 53 -6.27 7.56 -14.40
C ARG A 53 -4.91 7.98 -13.85
N ALA A 54 -4.27 7.14 -13.04
CA ALA A 54 -2.95 7.43 -12.49
C ALA A 54 -1.83 6.98 -13.43
N SER A 55 -0.71 7.68 -13.39
CA SER A 55 0.52 7.19 -14.03
C SER A 55 1.19 6.12 -13.16
N ALA A 56 1.96 5.23 -13.79
CA ALA A 56 2.79 4.24 -13.08
C ALA A 56 3.71 4.90 -12.02
N VAL A 57 4.24 6.09 -12.31
CA VAL A 57 5.05 6.86 -11.35
C VAL A 57 4.23 7.27 -10.13
N ASN A 58 3.00 7.76 -10.33
CA ASN A 58 2.14 8.17 -9.23
C ASN A 58 1.76 6.98 -8.33
N VAL A 59 1.47 5.81 -8.92
CA VAL A 59 1.18 4.59 -8.15
C VAL A 59 2.40 4.16 -7.32
N ARG A 60 3.61 4.17 -7.90
CA ARG A 60 4.85 3.87 -7.14
C ARG A 60 5.07 4.85 -6.00
N ASN A 61 4.84 6.15 -6.22
CA ASN A 61 4.98 7.16 -5.17
C ASN A 61 4.05 6.89 -3.98
N HIS A 62 2.80 6.47 -4.23
CA HIS A 62 1.91 6.07 -3.15
C HIS A 62 2.41 4.83 -2.40
N ILE A 63 2.99 3.87 -3.10
CA ILE A 63 3.59 2.67 -2.48
C ILE A 63 4.80 3.05 -1.61
N HIS A 64 5.68 3.93 -2.08
CA HIS A 64 6.78 4.47 -1.28
C HIS A 64 6.29 5.15 -0.01
N GLN A 65 5.29 6.04 -0.11
CA GLN A 65 4.69 6.70 1.05
C GLN A 65 4.05 5.71 2.04
N ILE A 66 3.48 4.60 1.56
CA ILE A 66 2.96 3.54 2.43
C ILE A 66 4.12 2.83 3.14
N ASN A 67 5.20 2.49 2.42
CA ASN A 67 6.38 1.88 3.02
C ASN A 67 7.06 2.78 4.06
N ASP A 68 7.11 4.09 3.82
CA ASP A 68 7.59 5.08 4.80
C ASP A 68 6.74 5.05 6.06
N ALA A 69 5.41 4.99 5.92
CA ALA A 69 4.50 4.83 7.06
C ALA A 69 4.71 3.49 7.78
N LEU A 70 4.98 2.42 7.04
CA LEU A 70 5.26 1.08 7.58
C LEU A 70 6.68 0.91 8.14
N ALA A 71 7.55 1.92 8.05
CA ALA A 71 8.97 1.81 8.42
C ALA A 71 9.21 1.29 9.84
N GLY A 72 8.33 1.64 10.79
CA GLY A 72 8.37 1.17 12.18
C GLY A 72 7.57 -0.11 12.46
N THR A 73 7.15 -0.84 11.43
CA THR A 73 6.35 -2.07 11.54
C THR A 73 7.11 -3.27 10.99
N ASP A 74 6.56 -4.46 11.25
CA ASP A 74 7.05 -5.71 10.65
C ASP A 74 6.62 -5.89 9.19
N PHE A 75 6.03 -4.89 8.53
CA PHE A 75 5.48 -5.05 7.19
C PHE A 75 6.21 -4.19 6.15
N GLU A 76 6.25 -4.70 4.93
CA GLU A 76 6.83 -4.01 3.78
C GLU A 76 6.09 -4.42 2.50
N ILE A 77 5.79 -3.45 1.63
CA ILE A 77 5.35 -3.73 0.27
C ILE A 77 6.61 -3.86 -0.60
N ARG A 78 6.82 -5.03 -1.18
CA ARG A 78 7.94 -5.30 -2.09
C ARG A 78 7.49 -5.34 -3.53
N GLY A 79 8.35 -4.80 -4.40
CA GLY A 79 8.27 -5.02 -5.83
C GLY A 79 8.79 -6.42 -6.20
N GLY A 80 8.25 -7.01 -7.26
CA GLY A 80 8.74 -8.27 -7.83
C GLY A 80 10.21 -8.20 -8.25
N ALA A 81 10.84 -9.38 -8.37
CA ALA A 81 12.24 -9.52 -8.77
C ALA A 81 12.54 -8.86 -10.13
N PRO A 82 13.82 -8.52 -10.43
CA PRO A 82 14.21 -7.98 -11.73
C PRO A 82 13.70 -8.87 -12.88
N GLY A 83 12.87 -8.33 -13.76
CA GLY A 83 12.19 -9.06 -14.84
C GLY A 83 10.68 -9.25 -14.64
N MET A 84 10.16 -9.14 -13.41
CA MET A 84 8.73 -9.05 -13.10
C MET A 84 8.33 -7.59 -12.88
N VAL A 85 8.35 -6.81 -13.97
CA VAL A 85 8.01 -5.38 -13.93
C VAL A 85 6.56 -5.22 -13.46
N GLY A 86 6.36 -4.47 -12.37
CA GLY A 86 5.04 -4.02 -11.93
C GLY A 86 4.36 -4.83 -10.83
N TYR A 87 4.93 -5.93 -10.33
CA TYR A 87 4.28 -6.76 -9.30
C TYR A 87 4.55 -6.26 -7.88
N PHE A 88 3.52 -6.21 -7.04
CA PHE A 88 3.61 -5.83 -5.63
C PHE A 88 2.95 -6.85 -4.71
N HIS A 89 3.60 -7.16 -3.60
CA HIS A 89 3.05 -7.99 -2.53
C HIS A 89 3.52 -7.49 -1.16
N ILE A 90 2.78 -7.83 -0.10
CA ILE A 90 3.17 -7.49 1.27
C ILE A 90 3.95 -8.66 1.85
N VAL A 91 5.11 -8.36 2.43
CA VAL A 91 5.90 -9.32 3.21
C VAL A 91 6.00 -8.89 4.66
N LYS A 92 6.21 -9.86 5.54
CA LYS A 92 6.68 -9.60 6.90
C LYS A 92 8.20 -9.40 6.86
N ARG A 93 8.71 -8.27 7.30
CA ARG A 93 10.15 -8.06 7.53
C ARG A 93 10.59 -9.07 8.58
N HIS A 94 11.46 -9.98 8.19
CA HIS A 94 12.33 -10.65 9.15
C HIS A 94 13.38 -9.63 9.58
N TRP A 95 13.20 -9.03 10.75
CA TRP A 95 14.32 -8.43 11.45
C TRP A 95 15.29 -9.57 11.78
N ASN A 96 16.36 -9.71 10.99
CA ASN A 96 17.57 -10.32 11.54
C ASN A 96 18.00 -9.37 12.64
N ALA A 97 17.77 -9.78 13.90
CA ALA A 97 18.42 -9.14 15.03
C ALA A 97 19.91 -9.05 14.70
N VAL A 98 20.40 -7.84 14.46
CA VAL A 98 21.84 -7.61 14.36
C VAL A 98 22.38 -7.94 15.76
N PRO A 99 23.30 -8.92 15.89
CA PRO A 99 23.86 -9.31 17.19
C PRO A 99 24.62 -8.16 17.87
#